data_AF-A0A1M6PQ30-F1
#
_entry.id   AF-A0A1M6PQ30-F1
#
_cell.length_a   1.000
_cell.length_b   1.000
_cell.length_c   1.000
_cell.angle_alpha   90.00
_cell.angle_beta   90.00
_cell.angle_gamma   90.00
#
_symmetry.space_group_name_H-M   'P 1'
#
loop_
_entity.id
_entity.type
_entity.pdbx_description
1 polymer ?
#
loop_
_entity_poly.entity_id
_entity_poly.type
_entity_poly.pdbx_seq_one_letter_code
_entity_poly.pdbx_strand_id
1 'polypeptide(L)'
;MNVEFLVNQELNDGRQLFITEKEFKKAAKNEDEFNSFAFATECFFSYYGLDTFINVREYEIIRQELTAGGAVIITVVEEKNPRNCFLEVYVSNHNRLKKVEI
;
A
#
# COMPACT_ATOMS: atom_id res chain seq x y z
N MET A 1 7.33 24.60 -0.17
CA MET A 1 6.87 23.20 -0.11
C MET A 1 5.81 23.16 0.97
N ASN A 2 4.53 23.02 0.61
CA ASN A 2 3.46 22.87 1.59
C ASN A 2 3.16 21.36 1.64
N VAL A 3 3.49 20.74 2.77
CA VAL A 3 3.20 19.32 3.02
C VAL A 3 1.94 19.31 3.89
N GLU A 4 0.80 19.01 3.27
CA GLU A 4 -0.44 18.80 4.01
C GLU A 4 -0.55 17.31 4.29
N PHE A 5 -0.30 16.93 5.54
CA PHE A 5 -0.62 15.60 6.02
C PHE A 5 -2.15 15.50 6.10
N LEU A 6 -2.74 14.51 5.45
CA LEU A 6 -4.08 14.08 5.80
C LEU A 6 -4.01 13.46 7.20
N VAL A 7 -4.23 14.28 8.22
CA VAL A 7 -4.33 13.85 9.63
C VAL A 7 -5.72 13.28 9.86
N ASN A 8 -6.05 12.21 9.13
CA ASN A 8 -7.17 11.38 9.51
C ASN A 8 -6.62 10.28 10.41
N GLN A 9 -6.78 10.43 11.73
CA GLN A 9 -6.27 9.47 12.73
C GLN A 9 -6.87 8.07 12.58
N GLU A 10 -8.01 7.92 11.89
CA GLU A 10 -8.59 6.62 11.56
C GLU A 10 -7.86 5.91 10.40
N LEU A 11 -7.21 6.66 9.50
CA LEU A 11 -6.40 6.12 8.39
C LEU A 11 -4.90 6.09 8.71
N ASN A 12 -4.46 6.84 9.72
CA ASN A 12 -3.06 7.19 9.95
C ASN A 12 -2.65 6.81 11.38
N ASP A 13 -2.95 5.57 11.78
CA ASP A 13 -2.55 5.00 13.08
C ASP A 13 -1.07 4.55 13.11
N GLY A 14 -0.33 4.83 12.03
CA GLY A 14 1.08 4.47 11.84
C GLY A 14 1.30 3.13 11.14
N ARG A 15 0.23 2.35 10.89
CA ARG A 15 0.31 1.02 10.26
C ARG A 15 0.13 1.11 8.75
N GLN A 16 0.86 2.03 8.11
CA GLN A 16 0.74 2.23 6.67
C GLN A 16 2.07 2.44 5.94
N LEU A 17 2.12 1.94 4.71
CA LEU A 17 3.12 2.27 3.71
C LEU A 17 2.53 3.27 2.73
N PHE A 18 3.20 4.40 2.54
CA PHE A 18 2.87 5.39 1.52
C PHE A 18 3.92 5.34 0.42
N ILE A 19 3.48 5.05 -0.81
CA ILE A 19 4.37 4.86 -1.96
C ILE A 19 3.92 5.78 -3.09
N THR A 20 4.79 6.68 -3.53
CA THR A 20 4.48 7.55 -4.68
C THR A 20 4.38 6.76 -5.98
N GLU A 21 3.63 7.25 -6.95
CA GLU A 21 3.46 6.56 -8.24
C GLU A 21 4.77 6.21 -8.93
N LYS A 22 5.76 7.11 -8.92
CA LYS A 22 7.06 6.88 -9.53
C LYS A 22 7.83 5.75 -8.88
N GLU A 23 7.79 5.66 -7.55
CA GLU A 23 8.44 4.59 -6.79
C GLU A 23 7.70 3.26 -7.00
N PHE A 24 6.37 3.27 -6.90
CA PHE A 24 5.56 2.07 -7.09
C PHE A 24 5.79 1.42 -8.45
N LYS A 25 5.82 2.21 -9.53
CA LYS A 25 6.04 1.69 -10.89
C LYS A 25 7.45 1.16 -11.15
N LYS A 26 8.43 1.37 -10.26
CA LYS A 26 9.76 0.75 -10.41
C LYS A 26 9.70 -0.76 -10.34
N ALA A 27 8.77 -1.32 -9.55
CA ALA A 27 8.57 -2.76 -9.43
C ALA A 27 8.20 -3.43 -10.76
N ALA A 28 7.71 -2.70 -11.77
CA ALA A 28 7.45 -3.25 -13.11
C ALA A 28 8.69 -3.29 -14.02
N LYS A 29 9.85 -2.74 -13.60
CA LYS A 29 11.02 -2.62 -14.48
C LYS A 29 11.75 -3.94 -14.71
N ASN A 30 11.93 -4.71 -13.65
CA ASN A 30 12.62 -5.99 -13.66
C ASN A 30 12.27 -6.79 -12.40
N GLU A 31 12.73 -8.04 -12.37
CA GLU A 31 12.47 -8.98 -11.27
C GLU A 31 13.09 -8.53 -9.94
N ASP A 32 14.29 -7.93 -9.94
CA ASP A 32 14.96 -7.48 -8.71
C ASP A 32 14.20 -6.33 -8.02
N GLU A 33 13.68 -5.38 -8.79
CA GLU A 33 12.84 -4.29 -8.31
C GLU A 33 11.51 -4.82 -7.77
N PHE A 34 10.90 -5.78 -8.46
CA PHE A 34 9.70 -6.45 -7.96
C PHE A 34 9.97 -7.20 -6.64
N ASN A 35 11.05 -7.98 -6.58
CA ASN A 35 11.44 -8.73 -5.39
C ASN A 35 11.72 -7.79 -4.20
N SER A 36 12.35 -6.65 -4.45
CA SER A 36 12.59 -5.62 -3.43
C SER A 36 11.28 -5.05 -2.89
N PHE A 37 10.31 -4.76 -3.77
CA PHE A 37 8.98 -4.32 -3.39
C PHE A 37 8.22 -5.40 -2.58
N ALA A 38 8.20 -6.64 -3.08
CA ALA A 38 7.56 -7.77 -2.42
C ALA A 38 8.13 -7.98 -1.01
N PHE A 39 9.46 -7.99 -0.87
CA PHE A 39 10.14 -8.12 0.42
C PHE A 39 9.83 -6.98 1.39
N ALA A 40 9.76 -5.74 0.90
CA ALA A 40 9.36 -4.60 1.74
C ALA A 40 7.92 -4.75 2.26
N THR A 41 6.99 -5.21 1.42
CA THR A 41 5.61 -5.48 1.84
C THR A 41 5.53 -6.66 2.80
N GLU A 42 6.27 -7.74 2.56
CA GLU A 42 6.35 -8.92 3.42
C GLU A 42 6.84 -8.56 4.83
N CYS A 43 7.94 -7.81 4.92
CA CYS A 43 8.51 -7.36 6.19
C CYS A 43 7.53 -6.49 6.97
N PHE A 44 6.83 -5.59 6.28
CA PHE A 44 5.82 -4.73 6.88
C PHE A 44 4.60 -5.52 7.37
N PHE A 45 4.09 -6.46 6.59
CA PHE A 45 2.95 -7.30 6.95
C PHE A 45 3.30 -8.26 8.11
N SER A 46 4.49 -8.87 8.04
CA SER A 46 5.01 -9.77 9.07
C SER A 46 5.15 -9.08 10.42
N TYR A 47 5.52 -7.79 10.43
CA TYR A 47 5.59 -6.99 11.67
C TYR A 47 4.23 -6.93 12.41
N TYR A 48 3.12 -7.03 11.68
CA TYR A 48 1.76 -7.07 12.23
C TYR A 48 1.15 -8.49 12.29
N GLY A 49 1.95 -9.53 12.06
CA GLY A 49 1.53 -10.92 12.15
C GLY A 49 0.82 -11.46 10.90
N LEU A 50 0.95 -10.80 9.76
CA LEU A 50 0.45 -11.26 8.46
C LEU A 50 1.58 -11.90 7.66
N ASP A 51 1.51 -13.23 7.47
CA ASP A 51 2.46 -14.01 6.68
C ASP A 51 2.07 -14.00 5.20
N THR A 52 2.18 -12.82 4.56
CA THR A 52 1.84 -12.59 3.15
C THR A 52 2.66 -11.43 2.58
N PHE A 53 2.52 -11.17 1.28
CA PHE A 53 3.12 -10.04 0.56
C PHE A 53 2.25 -9.68 -0.64
N ILE A 54 2.50 -8.53 -1.27
CA ILE A 54 1.79 -8.16 -2.51
C ILE A 54 2.39 -8.94 -3.68
N ASN A 55 1.63 -9.89 -4.23
CA ASN A 55 2.06 -10.68 -5.36
C ASN A 55 1.91 -9.94 -6.71
N VAL A 56 2.45 -10.52 -7.78
CA VAL A 56 2.48 -9.89 -9.11
C VAL A 56 1.08 -9.52 -9.61
N ARG A 57 0.08 -10.36 -9.35
CA ARG A 57 -1.30 -10.12 -9.80
C ARG A 57 -1.92 -8.93 -9.05
N GLU A 58 -1.76 -8.89 -7.73
CA GLU A 58 -2.25 -7.81 -6.87
C GLU A 58 -1.55 -6.49 -7.22
N TYR A 59 -0.23 -6.54 -7.42
CA TYR A 59 0.55 -5.39 -7.90
C TYR A 59 -0.01 -4.82 -9.20
N GLU A 60 -0.32 -5.68 -10.19
CA GLU A 60 -0.86 -5.23 -11.47
C GLU A 60 -2.27 -4.62 -11.33
N ILE A 61 -3.12 -5.15 -10.44
CA ILE A 61 -4.44 -4.55 -10.14
C ILE A 61 -4.27 -3.14 -9.59
N ILE A 62 -3.38 -2.96 -8.60
CA ILE A 62 -3.08 -1.64 -8.02
C ILE A 62 -2.49 -0.70 -9.09
N ARG A 63 -1.59 -1.22 -9.93
CA ARG A 63 -0.92 -0.45 -10.99
C ARG A 63 -1.89 0.07 -12.04
N GLN A 64 -2.93 -0.69 -12.38
CA GLN A 64 -3.96 -0.27 -13.35
C GLN A 64 -4.81 0.90 -12.83
N GLU A 65 -5.02 0.96 -11.53
CA GLU A 65 -5.77 2.03 -10.87
C GLU A 65 -4.93 3.31 -10.66
N LEU A 66 -3.60 3.21 -10.75
CA LEU A 66 -2.67 4.29 -10.40
C LEU A 66 -2.36 5.23 -11.57
N THR A 67 -2.78 6.49 -11.43
CA THR A 67 -2.54 7.54 -12.44
C THR A 67 -1.28 8.36 -12.15
N ALA A 68 -0.78 9.06 -13.17
CA ALA A 68 0.42 9.90 -13.04
C ALA A 68 0.27 10.92 -11.91
N GLY A 69 1.27 10.98 -11.01
CA GLY A 69 1.22 11.87 -9.84
C GLY A 69 0.35 11.37 -8.68
N GLY A 70 -0.19 10.15 -8.76
CA GLY A 70 -0.89 9.50 -7.66
C GLY A 70 0.04 8.88 -6.62
N ALA A 71 -0.55 8.17 -5.66
CA ALA A 71 0.14 7.40 -4.65
C ALA A 71 -0.65 6.15 -4.27
N VAL A 72 0.05 5.14 -3.78
CA VAL A 72 -0.50 3.92 -3.18
C VAL A 72 -0.33 3.99 -1.67
N ILE A 73 -1.38 3.65 -0.94
CA ILE A 73 -1.39 3.54 0.51
C ILE A 73 -1.78 2.10 0.84
N ILE A 74 -0.91 1.38 1.54
CA ILE A 74 -1.17 0.03 2.02
C ILE A 74 -1.25 0.11 3.54
N THR A 75 -2.35 -0.33 4.13
CA THR A 75 -2.56 -0.27 5.58
C THR A 75 -2.92 -1.64 6.15
N VAL A 76 -2.48 -1.90 7.38
CA VAL A 76 -2.89 -3.08 8.16
C VAL A 76 -3.96 -2.67 9.15
N VAL A 77 -5.17 -3.17 8.97
CA VAL A 77 -6.31 -2.93 9.85
C VAL A 77 -6.36 -4.05 10.90
N GLU A 78 -6.48 -3.69 12.18
CA GLU A 78 -6.71 -4.63 13.29
C GLU A 78 -8.12 -4.44 13.83
N GLU A 79 -8.96 -5.46 13.67
CA GLU A 79 -10.26 -5.53 14.35
C GLU A 79 -10.08 -6.11 15.75
N LYS A 80 -10.76 -5.53 16.75
CA LYS A 80 -10.50 -5.86 18.15
C LYS A 80 -11.20 -7.12 18.67
N ASN A 81 -12.22 -7.66 17.98
CA ASN A 81 -13.03 -8.79 18.48
C ASN A 81 -13.74 -9.58 17.36
N PRO A 82 -13.25 -10.77 16.96
CA PRO A 82 -11.97 -11.37 17.31
C PRO A 82 -10.79 -10.52 16.80
N ARG A 83 -9.59 -10.72 17.35
CA ARG A 83 -8.38 -10.08 16.82
C ARG A 83 -8.10 -10.60 15.43
N ASN A 84 -8.45 -9.81 14.42
CA ASN A 84 -8.20 -10.12 13.03
C ASN A 84 -7.41 -8.98 12.41
N CYS A 85 -6.30 -9.31 11.75
CA CYS A 85 -5.53 -8.35 10.97
C CYS A 85 -5.82 -8.61 9.48
N PHE A 86 -6.01 -7.55 8.70
CA PHE A 86 -6.12 -7.67 7.25
C PHE A 86 -5.56 -6.43 6.56
N LEU A 87 -5.33 -6.56 5.26
CA LEU A 87 -4.78 -5.50 4.43
C LEU A 87 -5.90 -4.70 3.80
N GLU A 88 -5.71 -3.39 3.73
CA GLU A 88 -6.45 -2.53 2.81
C GLU A 88 -5.48 -1.76 1.94
N VAL A 89 -5.78 -1.69 0.65
CA VAL A 89 -4.99 -0.93 -0.31
C VAL A 89 -5.85 0.19 -0.87
N TYR A 90 -5.27 1.38 -0.90
CA TYR A 90 -5.88 2.57 -1.45
C TYR A 90 -4.98 3.17 -2.51
N VAL A 91 -5.59 3.71 -3.55
CA VAL A 91 -4.94 4.56 -4.53
C VAL A 91 -5.47 5.97 -4.37
N SER A 92 -4.56 6.92 -4.18
CA SER A 92 -4.85 8.35 -4.18
C SER A 92 -4.48 8.93 -5.54
N ASN A 93 -5.48 9.34 -6.31
CA ASN A 93 -5.30 10.02 -7.59
C ASN A 93 -5.95 11.40 -7.49
N HIS A 94 -5.21 12.48 -7.82
CA HIS A 94 -5.74 13.85 -7.76
C HIS A 94 -6.39 14.18 -6.40
N ASN A 95 -5.76 13.76 -5.30
CA ASN A 95 -6.26 13.89 -3.92
C ASN A 95 -7.60 13.19 -3.64
N ARG A 96 -8.00 12.22 -4.48
CA ARG A 96 -9.16 11.36 -4.24
C ARG A 96 -8.68 9.95 -3.92
N LEU A 97 -9.09 9.47 -2.75
CA LEU A 97 -8.80 8.13 -2.27
C LEU A 97 -9.82 7.13 -2.85
N LYS A 98 -9.35 6.01 -3.37
CA LYS A 98 -10.17 4.87 -3.81
C LYS A 98 -9.58 3.58 -3.21
N LYS A 99 -10.41 2.78 -2.56
CA LYS A 99 -10.04 1.43 -2.12
C LYS A 99 -9.90 0.49 -3.34
N VAL A 100 -8.89 -0.34 -3.34
CA VAL A 100 -8.61 -1.35 -4.38
C VAL A 100 -8.80 -2.72 -3.77
N GLU A 101 -9.59 -3.57 -4.44
CA GLU A 101 -9.79 -4.97 -4.07
C GLU A 101 -8.65 -5.80 -4.69
N ILE A 102 -7.88 -6.48 -3.84
CA ILE A 102 -6.72 -7.30 -4.24
C ILE A 102 -6.88 -8.75 -3.80
#